data_AF-A0A7T0DUH7-F1
#
_entry.id   AF-A0A7T0DUH7-F1
#
_cell.length_a   1.000
_cell.length_b   1.000
_cell.length_c   1.000
_cell.angle_alpha   90.00
_cell.angle_beta   90.00
_cell.angle_gamma   90.00
#
_symmetry.space_group_name_H-M   'P 1'
#
loop_
_entity.id
_entity.type
_entity.pdbx_description
1 polymer ?
#
loop_
_entity_poly.entity_id
_entity_poly.type
_entity_poly.pdbx_seq_one_letter_code
_entity_poly.pdbx_strand_id
1 'polypeptide(L)'
;MKKALLVIVTAIVLSGCASSSGKPVEVVNADRAGGVVTIGYVNSENLPLMDDGSKARWGDAVGIATRVCSKWGYESAEELTPHARTEGQRNMYGQLMNGSVTKQYQCLGGNVK
;
A
#
# COMPACT_ATOMS: atom_id res chain seq x y z
N MET A 1 28.03 36.17 -10.42
CA MET A 1 27.13 35.86 -9.29
C MET A 1 25.75 35.33 -9.73
N LYS A 2 25.11 35.86 -10.78
CA LYS A 2 23.79 35.37 -11.26
C LYS A 2 23.73 33.89 -11.69
N LYS A 3 24.82 33.34 -12.22
CA LYS A 3 24.89 31.94 -12.68
C LYS A 3 24.97 30.91 -11.53
N ALA A 4 25.53 31.28 -10.38
CA ALA A 4 25.65 30.39 -9.22
C ALA A 4 24.31 30.19 -8.50
N LEU A 5 23.46 31.22 -8.48
CA LEU A 5 22.10 31.16 -7.94
C LEU A 5 21.21 30.16 -8.71
N LEU A 6 21.38 30.07 -10.03
CA LEU A 6 20.60 29.18 -10.89
C LEU A 6 20.91 27.69 -10.63
N VAL A 7 22.17 27.37 -10.29
CA VAL A 7 22.62 26.00 -9.98
C VAL A 7 22.14 25.52 -8.62
N ILE A 8 22.11 26.41 -7.62
CA ILE A 8 21.63 26.07 -6.27
C ILE A 8 20.12 25.79 -6.27
N VAL A 9 19.34 26.57 -7.04
CA VAL A 9 17.89 26.37 -7.16
C VAL A 9 17.55 25.05 -7.88
N THR A 10 18.35 24.62 -8.86
CA THR A 10 18.12 23.32 -9.53
C THR A 10 18.54 22.13 -8.68
N ALA A 11 19.55 22.27 -7.81
CA ALA A 11 20.00 21.19 -6.93
C ALA A 11 18.98 20.81 -5.84
N ILE A 12 18.13 21.75 -5.41
CA ILE A 12 17.10 21.50 -4.38
C ILE A 12 15.96 20.63 -4.91
N VAL A 13 15.72 20.61 -6.23
CA VAL A 13 14.61 19.85 -6.84
C VAL A 13 14.93 18.34 -6.95
N LEU A 14 16.17 17.94 -6.70
CA LEU A 14 16.64 16.55 -6.85
C LEU A 14 16.58 15.72 -5.55
N SER A 15 16.08 16.27 -4.44
CA SER A 15 15.76 15.45 -3.26
C SER A 15 14.50 14.64 -3.55
N GLY A 16 14.67 13.38 -3.95
CA GLY A 16 13.57 12.46 -4.23
C GLY A 16 12.74 12.20 -2.98
N CYS A 17 11.47 12.58 -3.02
CA CYS A 17 10.47 12.20 -2.03
C CYS A 17 10.06 10.74 -2.23
N ALA A 18 10.05 9.93 -1.17
CA ALA A 18 9.48 8.59 -1.24
C ALA A 18 7.95 8.70 -1.41
N SER A 19 7.45 8.16 -2.52
CA SER A 19 6.02 8.15 -2.86
C SER A 19 5.55 6.71 -3.08
N SER A 20 4.27 6.47 -2.85
CA SER A 20 3.63 5.18 -3.16
C SER A 20 3.38 4.95 -4.64
N SER A 21 3.64 5.95 -5.49
CA SER A 21 3.39 5.86 -6.94
C SER A 21 4.04 4.63 -7.55
N GLY A 22 3.21 3.74 -8.12
CA GLY A 22 3.68 2.55 -8.82
C GLY A 22 4.16 1.41 -7.93
N LYS A 23 4.15 1.55 -6.59
CA LYS A 23 4.49 0.43 -5.69
C LYS A 23 3.52 -0.73 -5.91
N PRO A 24 4.02 -1.96 -6.15
CA PRO A 24 3.17 -3.13 -6.27
C PRO A 24 2.54 -3.44 -4.92
N VAL A 25 1.34 -4.01 -4.94
CA VAL A 25 0.66 -4.51 -3.75
C VAL A 25 0.67 -6.04 -3.77
N GLU A 26 0.74 -6.63 -2.60
CA GLU A 26 0.86 -8.07 -2.38
C GLU A 26 0.08 -8.50 -1.13
N VAL A 27 0.00 -9.81 -0.90
CA VAL A 27 -0.68 -10.36 0.28
C VAL A 27 0.20 -10.09 1.50
N VAL A 28 -0.29 -9.23 2.40
CA VAL A 28 0.38 -8.93 3.69
C VAL A 28 -0.10 -9.89 4.77
N ASN A 29 -1.39 -10.23 4.78
CA ASN A 29 -1.97 -11.20 5.69
C ASN A 29 -3.17 -11.89 5.05
N ALA A 30 -3.47 -13.11 5.48
CA ALA A 30 -4.63 -13.87 5.00
C ALA A 30 -5.20 -14.71 6.15
N ASP A 31 -6.37 -14.32 6.63
CA ASP A 31 -7.12 -15.02 7.67
C ASP A 31 -8.24 -15.84 7.03
N ARG A 32 -8.00 -17.15 6.87
CA ARG A 32 -8.99 -18.07 6.32
C ARG A 32 -10.21 -18.24 7.23
N ALA A 33 -10.03 -18.20 8.55
CA ALA A 33 -11.12 -18.43 9.49
C ALA A 33 -12.09 -17.23 9.51
N GLY A 34 -11.55 -16.01 9.41
CA GLY A 34 -12.33 -14.78 9.22
C GLY A 34 -12.81 -14.56 7.78
N GLY A 35 -12.24 -15.28 6.80
CA GLY A 35 -12.52 -15.06 5.38
C GLY A 35 -12.00 -13.70 4.89
N VAL A 36 -10.92 -13.18 5.47
CA VAL A 36 -10.39 -11.85 5.16
C VAL A 36 -8.97 -11.95 4.62
N VAL A 37 -8.71 -11.24 3.53
CA VAL A 37 -7.38 -11.10 2.93
C VAL A 37 -6.94 -9.65 3.04
N THR A 38 -5.75 -9.42 3.56
CA THR A 38 -5.13 -8.10 3.66
C THR A 38 -4.09 -7.94 2.56
N ILE A 39 -4.32 -6.98 1.67
CA ILE A 39 -3.44 -6.67 0.54
C ILE A 39 -2.79 -5.31 0.78
N GLY A 40 -1.52 -5.16 0.46
CA GLY A 40 -0.80 -3.92 0.68
C GLY A 40 0.65 -3.97 0.26
N TYR A 41 1.44 -3.04 0.74
CA TYR A 41 2.88 -3.04 0.55
C TYR A 41 3.57 -2.59 1.83
N VAL A 42 4.83 -3.01 1.98
CA VAL A 42 5.69 -2.60 3.09
C VAL A 42 6.52 -1.39 2.67
N ASN A 43 6.51 -0.35 3.50
CA ASN A 43 7.47 0.74 3.42
C ASN A 43 8.59 0.48 4.42
N SER A 44 9.71 -0.04 3.94
CA SER A 44 10.92 -0.27 4.75
C SER A 44 12.07 0.65 4.34
N GLU A 45 11.78 1.70 3.58
CA GLU A 45 12.78 2.66 3.10
C GLU A 45 13.22 3.59 4.23
N ASN A 46 14.48 4.03 4.23
CA ASN A 46 14.98 5.04 5.18
C ASN A 46 14.40 6.45 4.93
N LEU A 47 13.45 6.57 4.00
CA LEU A 47 12.78 7.80 3.63
C LEU A 47 11.31 7.73 4.08
N PRO A 48 10.79 8.81 4.69
CA PRO A 48 9.38 8.87 5.06
C PRO A 48 8.51 8.83 3.80
N LEU A 49 7.44 8.05 3.84
CA LEU A 49 6.39 8.09 2.82
C LEU A 49 5.68 9.45 2.86
N MET A 50 5.73 10.17 1.76
CA MET A 50 5.23 11.56 1.66
C MET A 50 3.75 11.63 1.26
N ASP A 51 3.10 10.50 0.98
CA ASP A 51 1.68 10.40 0.67
C ASP A 51 0.97 9.38 1.58
N ASP A 52 -0.35 9.26 1.42
CA ASP A 52 -1.21 8.36 2.19
C ASP A 52 -1.24 6.92 1.65
N GLY A 53 -0.39 6.60 0.67
CA GLY A 53 -0.34 5.31 0.01
C GLY A 53 -1.40 5.09 -1.06
N SER A 54 -2.28 6.07 -1.35
CA SER A 54 -3.36 5.95 -2.34
C SER A 54 -2.87 5.74 -3.78
N LYS A 55 -1.61 6.05 -4.09
CA LYS A 55 -1.04 5.98 -5.43
C LYS A 55 -0.35 4.64 -5.75
N ALA A 56 -0.37 3.68 -4.82
CA ALA A 56 0.06 2.33 -5.10
C ALA A 56 -0.86 1.65 -6.13
N ARG A 57 -0.45 0.48 -6.63
CA ARG A 57 -1.17 -0.28 -7.66
C ARG A 57 -2.41 -1.01 -7.11
N TRP A 58 -3.32 -0.28 -6.46
CA TRP A 58 -4.53 -0.84 -5.85
C TRP A 58 -5.49 -1.51 -6.85
N GLY A 59 -5.41 -1.18 -8.14
CA GLY A 59 -6.19 -1.86 -9.19
C GLY A 59 -5.92 -3.37 -9.28
N ASP A 60 -4.74 -3.82 -8.85
CA ASP A 60 -4.39 -5.25 -8.84
C ASP A 60 -4.94 -5.98 -7.59
N ALA A 61 -5.32 -5.24 -6.54
CA ALA A 61 -5.56 -5.79 -5.20
C ALA A 61 -6.75 -6.76 -5.14
N VAL A 62 -7.87 -6.41 -5.77
CA VAL A 62 -9.07 -7.26 -5.77
C VAL A 62 -8.82 -8.59 -6.48
N GLY A 63 -8.05 -8.58 -7.57
CA GLY A 63 -7.69 -9.81 -8.30
C GLY A 63 -6.74 -10.70 -7.50
N ILE A 64 -5.79 -10.10 -6.77
CA ILE A 64 -4.90 -10.83 -5.86
C ILE A 64 -5.72 -11.45 -4.71
N ALA A 65 -6.59 -10.67 -4.07
CA ALA A 65 -7.46 -11.15 -2.98
C ALA A 65 -8.38 -12.28 -3.46
N THR A 66 -9.03 -12.12 -4.62
CA THR A 66 -9.90 -13.14 -5.22
C THR A 66 -9.15 -14.45 -5.47
N ARG A 67 -7.89 -14.40 -5.93
CA ARG A 67 -7.05 -15.59 -6.10
C ARG A 67 -6.72 -16.30 -4.80
N VAL A 68 -6.62 -15.57 -3.68
CA VAL A 68 -6.43 -16.17 -2.36
C VAL A 68 -7.74 -16.79 -1.89
N CYS A 69 -8.84 -16.06 -1.97
CA CYS A 69 -10.18 -16.51 -1.60
C CYS A 69 -10.61 -17.77 -2.38
N SER A 70 -10.29 -17.88 -3.67
CA SER A 70 -10.64 -19.04 -4.48
C SER A 70 -9.94 -20.33 -4.06
N LYS A 71 -8.73 -20.23 -3.49
CA LYS A 71 -8.04 -21.38 -2.88
C LYS A 71 -8.77 -21.92 -1.65
N TRP A 72 -9.64 -21.12 -1.04
CA TRP A 72 -10.45 -21.51 0.12
C TRP A 72 -11.88 -21.91 -0.26
N GLY A 73 -12.23 -21.86 -1.57
CA GLY A 73 -13.54 -22.25 -2.07
C GLY A 73 -14.55 -21.10 -2.24
N TYR A 74 -14.12 -19.84 -2.06
CA TYR A 74 -14.93 -18.66 -2.35
C TYR A 74 -14.85 -18.28 -3.84
N GLU A 75 -15.81 -17.53 -4.33
CA GLU A 75 -15.88 -17.13 -5.75
C GLU A 75 -15.21 -15.78 -6.02
N SER A 76 -15.30 -14.86 -5.06
CA SER A 76 -14.84 -13.48 -5.23
C SER A 76 -14.29 -12.90 -3.93
N ALA A 77 -13.71 -11.70 -4.04
CA ALA A 77 -13.36 -10.87 -2.90
C ALA A 77 -13.89 -9.44 -3.11
N GLU A 78 -14.37 -8.81 -2.04
CA GLU A 78 -14.85 -7.42 -2.04
C GLU A 78 -14.04 -6.57 -1.06
N GLU A 79 -13.77 -5.32 -1.40
CA GLU A 79 -13.03 -4.39 -0.54
C GLU A 79 -13.86 -4.02 0.69
N LEU A 80 -13.32 -4.27 1.89
CA LEU A 80 -13.94 -3.91 3.17
C LEU A 80 -13.61 -2.48 3.61
N THR A 81 -12.43 -1.99 3.22
CA THR A 81 -11.90 -0.71 3.70
C THR A 81 -11.77 0.27 2.54
N PRO A 82 -12.59 1.34 2.48
CA PRO A 82 -12.56 2.29 1.35
C PRO A 82 -11.24 3.06 1.25
N HIS A 83 -10.54 3.21 2.37
CA HIS A 83 -9.23 3.86 2.46
C HIS A 83 -8.17 2.86 2.92
N ALA A 84 -6.95 3.04 2.42
CA ALA A 84 -5.83 2.24 2.89
C ALA A 84 -5.49 2.62 4.33
N ARG A 85 -5.20 1.61 5.15
CA ARG A 85 -4.75 1.75 6.53
C ARG A 85 -3.24 1.74 6.55
N THR A 86 -2.68 2.65 7.33
CA THR A 86 -1.23 2.74 7.52
C THR A 86 -0.90 2.27 8.92
N GLU A 87 -0.14 1.19 9.01
CA GLU A 87 0.35 0.59 10.26
C GLU A 87 1.86 0.70 10.34
N GLY A 88 2.40 0.99 11.52
CA GLY A 88 3.83 1.11 11.76
C GLY A 88 4.25 2.45 12.37
N GLN A 89 5.55 2.73 12.31
CA GLN A 89 6.17 3.90 12.91
C GLN A 89 5.99 5.14 12.03
N ARG A 90 5.42 6.20 12.61
CA ARG A 90 5.29 7.50 11.96
C ARG A 90 6.22 8.52 12.60
N ASN A 91 6.73 9.46 11.82
CA ASN A 91 7.50 10.59 12.35
C ASN A 91 6.58 11.66 12.98
N MET A 92 7.17 12.73 13.53
CA MET A 92 6.45 13.85 14.16
C MET A 92 5.51 14.60 13.20
N TYR A 93 5.68 14.43 11.89
CA TYR A 93 4.84 15.02 10.85
C TYR A 93 3.74 14.06 10.35
N GLY A 94 3.60 12.89 10.97
CA GLY A 94 2.57 11.90 10.61
C GLY A 94 2.91 11.02 9.40
N GLN A 95 4.13 11.14 8.85
CA GLN A 95 4.58 10.36 7.69
C GLN A 95 5.06 8.98 8.11
N LEU A 96 4.73 7.95 7.33
CA LEU A 96 5.16 6.58 7.61
C LEU A 96 6.67 6.44 7.38
N MET A 97 7.42 6.11 8.42
CA MET A 97 8.86 5.83 8.35
C MET A 97 9.11 4.36 8.06
N ASN A 98 8.42 3.47 8.79
CA ASN A 98 8.56 2.03 8.63
C ASN A 98 7.24 1.35 8.96
N GLY A 99 6.73 0.50 8.07
CA GLY A 99 5.52 -0.26 8.31
C GLY A 99 4.84 -0.69 7.02
N SER A 100 3.52 -0.80 7.03
CA SER A 100 2.74 -1.24 5.87
C SER A 100 1.55 -0.35 5.61
N VAL A 101 1.22 -0.22 4.33
CA VAL A 101 -0.04 0.39 3.89
C VAL A 101 -0.90 -0.70 3.28
N THR A 102 -2.08 -0.93 3.84
CA THR A 102 -2.92 -2.12 3.57
C THR A 102 -4.39 -1.78 3.35
N LYS A 103 -5.08 -2.65 2.64
CA LYS A 103 -6.54 -2.70 2.50
C LYS A 103 -7.01 -4.12 2.81
N GLN A 104 -8.21 -4.24 3.36
CA GLN A 104 -8.82 -5.53 3.65
C GLN A 104 -9.87 -5.87 2.60
N TYR A 105 -9.95 -7.16 2.28
CA TYR A 105 -10.89 -7.73 1.33
C TYR A 105 -11.59 -8.93 1.98
N GLN A 106 -12.91 -8.96 1.91
CA GLN A 106 -13.75 -10.06 2.37
C GLN A 106 -13.92 -11.06 1.24
N CYS A 107 -13.65 -12.34 1.50
CA CYS A 107 -14.01 -13.41 0.60
C CYS A 107 -15.53 -13.64 0.61
N LEU A 108 -16.13 -13.78 -0.57
CA LEU A 108 -17.58 -13.89 -0.76
C LEU A 108 -17.95 -15.06 -1.69
N GLY A 109 -19.17 -15.58 -1.49
CA GLY A 109 -19.76 -16.63 -2.32
C GLY A 109 -19.09 -18.00 -2.18
N GLY A 110 -19.46 -18.92 -3.08
CA GLY A 110 -18.90 -20.27 -3.15
C GLY A 110 -19.42 -21.24 -2.08
N ASN A 111 -18.92 -22.47 -2.17
CA ASN A 111 -19.22 -23.54 -1.20
C ASN A 111 -17.99 -23.75 -0.33
N VAL A 112 -17.86 -22.94 0.71
CA VAL A 112 -16.80 -23.05 1.71
C VAL A 112 -16.92 -24.43 2.37
N LYS A 113 -15.90 -25.26 2.19
CA LYS A 113 -15.80 -26.58 2.83
C LYS A 113 -14.98 -26.51 4.11
#